data_AF-A0A7C5NST5-F1
#
_entry.id   AF-A0A7C5NST5-F1
#
_cell.length_a   1.000
_cell.length_b   1.000
_cell.length_c   1.000
_cell.angle_alpha   90.00
_cell.angle_beta   90.00
_cell.angle_gamma   90.00
#
_symmetry.space_group_name_H-M   'P 1'
#
loop_
_entity.id
_entity.type
_entity.pdbx_description
1 polymer ?
#
loop_
_entity_poly.entity_id
_entity_poly.type
_entity_poly.pdbx_seq_one_letter_code
_entity_poly.pdbx_strand_id
1 'polypeptide(L)'
;MSEYLVLARKYRSETFDELVGQEHICQTLVNAIKSGRVAHAYLFTGTRGVGKTTLARVFAKALNCLSSDGPTAEPCNECDVCLSISRGDDMDMVEIDGASNRGIDEIRELRANAIFRPGRSRYKIYY
;
A
#
# COMPACT_ATOMS: atom_id res chain seq x y z
N MET A 1 11.63 -16.91 -20.23
CA MET A 1 12.22 -15.63 -20.72
C MET A 1 11.98 -14.59 -19.65
N SER A 2 13.04 -14.02 -19.07
CA SER A 2 12.90 -12.91 -18.12
C SER A 2 12.43 -11.68 -18.90
N GLU A 3 11.22 -11.22 -18.63
CA GLU A 3 10.64 -10.01 -19.22
C GLU A 3 11.47 -8.79 -18.79
N TYR A 4 11.85 -7.94 -19.75
CA TYR A 4 12.63 -6.75 -19.43
C TYR A 4 11.80 -5.78 -18.57
N LEU A 5 12.26 -5.53 -17.35
CA LEU A 5 11.63 -4.62 -16.41
C LEU A 5 12.49 -3.35 -16.25
N VAL A 6 11.86 -2.17 -16.39
CA VAL A 6 12.53 -0.88 -16.17
C VAL A 6 13.06 -0.81 -14.73
N LEU A 7 14.27 -0.25 -14.56
CA LEU A 7 14.97 -0.18 -13.26
C LEU A 7 14.10 0.38 -12.13
N ALA A 8 13.33 1.43 -12.41
CA ALA A 8 12.44 2.07 -11.43
C ALA A 8 11.34 1.13 -10.90
N ARG A 9 10.98 0.08 -11.64
CA ARG A 9 10.02 -0.94 -11.21
C ARG A 9 10.74 -2.15 -10.60
N LYS A 10 11.93 -2.49 -11.09
CA LYS A 10 12.78 -3.58 -10.57
C LYS A 10 13.31 -3.30 -9.16
N TYR A 11 13.69 -2.06 -8.88
CA TYR A 11 14.26 -1.63 -7.60
C TYR A 11 13.28 -0.80 -6.78
N ARG A 12 11.97 -1.01 -6.97
CA ARG A 12 10.96 -0.35 -6.14
C ARG A 12 11.03 -0.97 -4.75
N SER A 13 11.28 -0.16 -3.72
CA SER A 13 11.37 -0.61 -2.33
C SER A 13 10.16 -1.45 -1.91
N GLU A 14 10.43 -2.58 -1.26
CA GLU A 14 9.42 -3.53 -0.82
C GLU A 14 9.21 -3.53 0.70
N THR A 15 10.17 -3.03 1.46
CA THR A 15 10.18 -2.93 2.93
C THR A 15 10.40 -1.48 3.38
N PHE A 16 10.12 -1.16 4.65
CA PHE A 16 10.35 0.18 5.19
C PHE A 16 11.84 0.56 5.20
N ASP A 17 12.73 -0.42 5.42
CA ASP A 17 14.18 -0.19 5.51
C ASP A 17 14.82 0.10 4.15
N GLU A 18 14.16 -0.26 3.06
CA GLU A 18 14.59 0.05 1.69
C GLU A 18 14.16 1.45 1.22
N LEU A 19 13.37 2.20 2.00
CA LEU A 19 12.99 3.57 1.68
C LEU A 19 14.08 4.56 2.10
N VAL A 20 14.83 5.06 1.11
CA VAL A 20 15.92 6.01 1.33
C VAL A 20 15.39 7.42 1.65
N GLY A 21 15.85 8.02 2.75
CA GLY A 21 15.60 9.43 3.09
C GLY A 21 14.21 9.73 3.63
N GLN A 22 13.45 8.70 4.04
CA GLN A 22 12.11 8.82 4.61
C GLN A 22 12.02 8.18 6.01
N GLU A 23 13.13 8.14 6.75
CA GLU A 23 13.30 7.39 7.99
C GLU A 23 12.26 7.82 9.05
N HIS A 24 12.03 9.13 9.20
CA HIS A 24 11.05 9.66 10.15
C HIS A 24 9.61 9.25 9.83
N ILE A 25 9.26 9.19 8.54
CA ILE A 25 7.91 8.79 8.10
C ILE A 25 7.75 7.28 8.29
N CYS A 26 8.75 6.49 7.88
CA CYS A 26 8.77 5.05 8.08
C CYS A 26 8.64 4.68 9.56
N GLN A 27 9.41 5.34 10.43
CA GLN A 27 9.32 5.14 11.89
C GLN A 27 7.93 5.44 12.43
N THR A 28 7.28 6.49 11.93
CA THR A 28 5.92 6.87 12.36
C THR A 28 4.90 5.78 11.99
N LEU A 29 4.96 5.25 10.75
CA LEU A 29 4.06 4.18 10.31
C LEU A 29 4.33 2.86 11.04
N VAL A 30 5.60 2.50 11.24
CA VAL A 30 6.01 1.34 12.03
C VAL A 30 5.48 1.44 13.47
N ASN A 31 5.58 2.62 14.09
CA ASN A 31 5.04 2.85 15.43
C ASN A 31 3.51 2.76 15.47
N ALA A 32 2.81 3.24 14.44
CA ALA A 32 1.36 3.13 14.33
C ALA A 32 0.92 1.65 14.28
N ILE A 33 1.63 0.82 13.49
CA ILE A 33 1.39 -0.63 13.41
C ILE A 33 1.65 -1.29 14.77
N LYS A 34 2.85 -1.10 15.33
CA LYS A 34 3.26 -1.74 16.59
C LYS A 34 2.37 -1.37 17.77
N SER A 35 1.83 -0.15 17.78
CA SER A 35 0.92 0.30 18.84
C SER A 35 -0.56 0.02 18.57
N GLY A 36 -0.90 -0.60 17.44
CA GLY A 36 -2.30 -0.84 17.05
C GLY A 36 -3.10 0.44 16.80
N ARG A 37 -2.43 1.56 16.54
CA ARG A 37 -3.03 2.90 16.33
C ARG A 37 -2.94 3.33 14.87
N VAL A 38 -3.36 2.43 13.98
CA VAL A 38 -3.46 2.71 12.54
C VAL A 38 -4.68 3.59 12.28
N ALA A 39 -4.46 4.74 11.64
CA ALA A 39 -5.54 5.65 11.26
C ALA A 39 -6.30 5.14 10.03
N HIS A 40 -7.53 5.64 9.82
CA HIS A 40 -8.35 5.26 8.66
C HIS A 40 -7.93 5.98 7.37
N ALA A 41 -7.16 7.06 7.46
CA ALA A 41 -6.71 7.85 6.30
C ALA A 41 -5.31 8.43 6.53
N TYR A 42 -4.48 8.38 5.49
CA TYR A 42 -3.14 8.94 5.46
C TYR A 42 -2.96 9.78 4.20
N LEU A 43 -2.40 10.97 4.34
CA LEU A 43 -2.09 11.87 3.21
C LEU A 43 -0.57 11.97 3.06
N PHE A 44 -0.03 11.35 2.01
CA PHE A 44 1.38 11.47 1.66
C PHE A 44 1.58 12.66 0.71
N THR A 45 2.36 13.66 1.13
CA THR A 45 2.64 14.87 0.35
C THR A 45 4.09 14.94 -0.09
N GLY A 46 4.36 15.56 -1.25
CA GLY A 46 5.73 15.77 -1.75
C GLY A 46 5.81 15.77 -3.27
N THR A 47 6.99 16.09 -3.82
CA THR A 47 7.24 16.18 -5.27
C THR A 47 7.12 14.81 -5.96
N ARG A 48 7.01 14.79 -7.29
CA ARG A 48 6.93 13.55 -8.08
C ARG A 48 8.24 12.75 -7.90
N GLY A 49 8.12 11.44 -7.71
CA GLY A 49 9.27 10.53 -7.63
C GLY A 49 9.86 10.29 -6.23
N VAL A 50 9.40 10.99 -5.18
CA VAL A 50 9.95 10.84 -3.81
C VAL A 50 9.50 9.58 -3.06
N GLY A 51 8.80 8.65 -3.71
CA GLY A 51 8.40 7.38 -3.09
C GLY A 51 7.02 7.37 -2.39
N LYS A 52 6.15 8.38 -2.61
CA LYS A 52 4.80 8.43 -2.00
C LYS A 52 3.97 7.15 -2.21
N THR A 53 3.78 6.77 -3.48
CA THR A 53 3.01 5.57 -3.85
C THR A 53 3.72 4.29 -3.40
N THR A 54 5.06 4.28 -3.42
CA THR A 54 5.85 3.15 -2.91
C THR A 54 5.63 2.95 -1.42
N LEU A 55 5.68 4.01 -0.63
CA LEU A 55 5.44 3.96 0.81
C LEU A 55 4.02 3.52 1.14
N ALA A 56 3.01 4.04 0.42
CA ALA A 56 1.64 3.58 0.54
C ALA A 56 1.51 2.07 0.29
N ARG A 57 2.25 1.55 -0.70
CA ARG A 57 2.27 0.12 -1.03
C ARG A 57 2.95 -0.73 0.03
N VAL A 58 4.11 -0.30 0.53
CA VAL A 58 4.80 -0.99 1.64
C VAL A 58 3.90 -1.02 2.88
N PHE A 59 3.24 0.10 3.19
CA PHE A 59 2.32 0.18 4.31
C PHE A 59 1.09 -0.72 4.12
N ALA A 60 0.51 -0.78 2.91
CA ALA A 60 -0.58 -1.72 2.62
C ALA A 60 -0.16 -3.18 2.82
N LYS A 61 1.05 -3.56 2.38
CA LYS A 61 1.62 -4.90 2.65
C LYS A 61 1.74 -5.15 4.15
N ALA A 62 2.26 -4.19 4.90
CA ALA A 62 2.41 -4.27 6.35
C ALA A 62 1.07 -4.50 7.09
N LEU A 63 -0.01 -3.86 6.62
CA LEU A 63 -1.36 -4.02 7.19
C LEU A 63 -2.04 -5.35 6.83
N ASN A 64 -1.78 -5.87 5.63
CA ASN A 64 -2.51 -7.00 5.06
C ASN A 64 -1.70 -8.30 4.94
N CYS A 65 -0.43 -8.31 5.38
CA CYS A 65 0.41 -9.50 5.36
C CYS A 65 -0.26 -10.67 6.09
N LEU A 66 -0.22 -11.86 5.48
CA LEU A 66 -0.81 -13.08 6.04
C LEU A 66 0.17 -13.92 6.86
N SER A 67 1.46 -13.59 6.85
CA SER A 67 2.49 -14.31 7.64
C SER A 67 2.41 -14.01 9.14
N SER A 68 1.55 -13.10 9.56
CA SER A 68 1.31 -12.70 10.95
C SER A 68 -0.17 -12.64 11.26
N ASP A 69 -0.54 -12.86 12.52
CA ASP A 69 -1.94 -12.84 12.99
C ASP A 69 -2.60 -11.46 12.99
N GLY A 70 -1.80 -10.40 12.79
CA GLY A 70 -2.26 -9.03 12.64
C GLY A 70 -1.30 -8.20 11.79
N PRO A 71 -1.51 -6.87 11.71
CA PRO A 71 -0.58 -5.95 11.06
C PRO A 71 0.85 -6.12 11.58
N THR A 72 1.82 -6.14 10.68
CA THR A 72 3.25 -6.31 10.99
C THR A 72 4.06 -5.20 10.34
N ALA A 73 5.08 -4.70 11.04
CA ALA A 73 6.03 -3.75 10.46
C ALA A 73 6.95 -4.40 9.40
N GLU A 74 7.03 -5.72 9.39
CA GLU A 74 7.92 -6.50 8.53
C GLU A 74 7.05 -7.41 7.63
N PRO A 75 6.50 -6.88 6.53
CA PRO A 75 5.75 -7.71 5.58
C PRO A 75 6.68 -8.73 4.93
N CYS A 76 6.23 -9.98 4.81
CA CYS A 76 7.08 -11.09 4.34
C CYS A 76 7.49 -11.00 2.85
N ASN A 77 6.76 -10.25 2.02
CA ASN A 77 6.93 -10.21 0.56
C ASN A 77 6.79 -11.56 -0.17
N GLU A 78 6.31 -12.60 0.50
CA GLU A 78 6.20 -13.96 -0.06
C GLU A 78 4.79 -14.53 -0.06
N CYS A 79 3.91 -14.07 0.85
CA CYS A 79 2.51 -14.53 0.87
C CYS A 79 1.71 -13.98 -0.31
N ASP A 80 0.62 -14.66 -0.67
CA ASP A 80 -0.20 -14.32 -1.84
C ASP A 80 -0.66 -12.85 -1.83
N VAL A 81 -1.03 -12.31 -0.66
CA VAL A 81 -1.45 -10.91 -0.53
C VAL A 81 -0.27 -9.96 -0.79
N CYS A 82 0.90 -10.20 -0.20
CA CYS A 82 2.07 -9.35 -0.46
C CYS A 82 2.49 -9.38 -1.94
N LEU A 83 2.47 -10.57 -2.56
CA LEU A 83 2.81 -10.73 -3.96
C LEU A 83 1.81 -10.01 -4.88
N SER A 84 0.50 -10.16 -4.62
CA SER A 84 -0.53 -9.46 -5.39
C SER A 84 -0.47 -7.94 -5.23
N ILE A 85 -0.19 -7.45 -4.01
CA ILE A 85 0.03 -6.02 -3.77
C ILE A 85 1.27 -5.52 -4.53
N SER A 86 2.38 -6.27 -4.53
CA SER A 86 3.58 -5.91 -5.29
C SER A 86 3.30 -5.87 -6.80
N ARG A 87 2.47 -6.78 -7.32
CA ARG A 87 2.02 -6.80 -8.73
C ARG A 87 1.01 -5.69 -9.06
N GLY A 88 0.22 -5.27 -8.08
CA GLY A 88 -0.87 -4.29 -8.25
C GLY A 88 -2.18 -4.92 -8.72
N ASP A 89 -2.44 -6.19 -8.38
CA ASP A 89 -3.61 -6.95 -8.80
C ASP A 89 -4.44 -7.50 -7.62
N ASP A 90 -4.21 -7.00 -6.40
CA ASP A 90 -4.97 -7.40 -5.22
C ASP A 90 -6.37 -6.76 -5.21
N MET A 91 -7.41 -7.58 -4.98
CA MET A 91 -8.81 -7.12 -4.96
C MET A 91 -9.12 -6.16 -3.81
N ASP A 92 -8.45 -6.34 -2.67
CA ASP A 92 -8.66 -5.53 -1.47
C ASP A 92 -7.74 -4.30 -1.43
N MET A 93 -6.95 -4.08 -2.49
CA MET A 93 -6.08 -2.93 -2.63
C MET A 93 -6.27 -2.24 -4.00
N VAL A 94 -7.04 -1.16 -4.00
CA VAL A 94 -7.45 -0.47 -5.22
C VAL A 94 -6.65 0.82 -5.39
N GLU A 95 -5.83 0.88 -6.44
CA GLU A 95 -5.14 2.11 -6.86
C GLU A 95 -6.11 2.99 -7.66
N ILE A 96 -6.30 4.23 -7.23
CA ILE A 96 -7.15 5.21 -7.91
C ILE A 96 -6.25 6.33 -8.40
N ASP A 97 -6.07 6.40 -9.72
CA ASP A 97 -5.42 7.56 -10.31
C ASP A 97 -6.37 8.77 -10.24
N GLY A 98 -6.20 9.61 -9.22
CA GLY A 98 -6.97 10.85 -9.06
C GLY A 98 -6.79 11.85 -10.21
N ALA A 99 -5.74 11.71 -11.05
CA ALA A 99 -5.62 12.52 -12.26
C ALA A 99 -6.58 12.05 -13.37
N SER A 100 -7.01 10.79 -13.34
CA SER A 100 -7.92 10.20 -14.33
C SER A 100 -9.35 10.05 -13.78
N ASN A 101 -9.51 9.95 -12.47
CA ASN A 101 -10.79 9.77 -11.77
C ASN A 101 -11.22 11.07 -11.07
N ARG A 102 -11.54 12.10 -11.87
CA ARG A 102 -11.82 13.48 -11.39
C ARG A 102 -13.29 13.80 -11.17
N GLY A 103 -14.20 12.97 -11.69
CA GLY A 103 -15.62 13.26 -11.66
C GLY A 103 -16.29 12.88 -10.34
N ILE A 104 -17.52 13.35 -10.20
CA ILE A 104 -18.35 13.10 -9.01
C ILE A 104 -18.90 11.67 -9.02
N ASP A 105 -19.09 11.08 -10.20
CA ASP A 105 -19.67 9.74 -10.32
C ASP A 105 -18.66 8.67 -9.92
N GLU A 106 -17.39 8.82 -10.29
CA GLU A 106 -16.31 7.92 -9.89
C GLU A 106 -16.15 7.87 -8.36
N ILE A 107 -16.20 9.02 -7.68
CA ILE A 107 -16.11 9.04 -6.21
C ILE A 107 -17.37 8.47 -5.54
N ARG A 108 -18.55 8.59 -6.17
CA ARG A 108 -19.79 7.95 -5.68
C ARG A 108 -19.69 6.43 -5.76
N GLU A 109 -19.17 5.91 -6.87
CA GLU A 109 -18.94 4.47 -7.05
C GLU A 109 -17.89 3.94 -6.06
N LEU A 110 -16.78 4.65 -5.89
CA LEU A 110 -15.76 4.32 -4.90
C LEU A 110 -16.36 4.24 -3.50
N ARG A 111 -17.14 5.26 -3.11
CA ARG A 111 -17.79 5.30 -1.78
C ARG A 111 -18.77 4.14 -1.60
N ALA A 112 -19.54 3.80 -2.63
CA ALA A 112 -20.46 2.66 -2.59
C ALA A 112 -19.69 1.34 -2.39
N ASN A 113 -18.55 1.18 -3.06
CA ASN A 113 -17.71 -0.01 -2.95
C ASN A 113 -16.92 -0.11 -1.63
N ALA A 114 -16.63 1.02 -0.98
CA ALA A 114 -15.84 1.09 0.25
C ALA A 114 -16.57 0.50 1.48
N ILE A 115 -17.90 0.33 1.40
CA ILE A 115 -18.72 -0.23 2.49
C ILE A 115 -18.53 -1.75 2.61
N PHE A 116 -18.14 -2.42 1.52
CA PHE A 116 -17.96 -3.87 1.53
C PHE A 116 -16.69 -4.26 2.29
N ARG A 117 -16.82 -5.31 3.10
CA ARG A 117 -15.69 -5.92 3.81
C ARG A 117 -14.64 -6.44 2.83
N PRO A 118 -13.36 -6.46 3.21
CA PRO A 118 -12.33 -7.08 2.40
C PRO A 118 -12.62 -8.57 2.21
N GLY A 119 -12.26 -9.11 1.05
CA GLY A 119 -12.51 -10.51 0.68
C GLY A 119 -11.51 -11.48 1.31
N ARG A 120 -10.22 -11.15 1.29
CA ARG A 120 -9.13 -12.00 1.83
C ARG A 120 -8.14 -11.25 2.73
N SER A 121 -8.04 -9.94 2.57
CA SER A 121 -7.15 -9.08 3.35
C SER A 121 -7.79 -8.65 4.67
N ARG A 122 -7.00 -8.10 5.58
CA ARG A 122 -7.48 -7.55 6.87
C ARG A 122 -8.16 -6.19 6.69
N TYR A 123 -7.61 -5.39 5.77
CA TYR A 123 -8.08 -4.05 5.42
C TYR A 123 -8.35 -3.98 3.92
N LYS A 124 -9.42 -3.26 3.57
CA LYS A 124 -9.66 -2.80 2.21
C LYS A 124 -9.06 -1.40 2.06
N ILE A 125 -8.10 -1.26 1.15
CA ILE A 125 -7.28 -0.06 1.02
C ILE A 125 -7.53 0.57 -0.35
N TYR A 126 -7.77 1.88 -0.34
CA TYR A 126 -7.88 2.73 -1.52
C TYR A 126 -6.74 3.75 -1.46
N TYR A 127 -5.96 3.91 -2.53
CA TYR A 127 -4.79 4.80 -2.53
C TYR A 127 -4.51 5.47 -3.88
#